data_AF-A0A5Y8FJN5-F1
#
_entry.id   AF-A0A5Y8FJN5-F1
#
_cell.length_a   1.000
_cell.length_b   1.000
_cell.length_c   1.000
_cell.angle_alpha   90.00
_cell.angle_beta   90.00
_cell.angle_gamma   90.00
#
_symmetry.space_group_name_H-M   'P 1'
#
loop_
_entity.id
_entity.type
_entity.pdbx_description
1 polymer ?
#
loop_
_entity_poly.entity_id
_entity_poly.type
_entity_poly.pdbx_seq_one_letter_code
_entity_poly.pdbx_strand_id
1 'polypeptide(L)'
;MPQKAYLHVDFVQPEELVFNRARMRWAFVKIGQVHMRDARRLVMKRGRSKPGENPSYRTGQLARSIGYYVPRASKKRPGLMVKIAPNQKNGEGNRHINGAFYPAFLFYGVRRGAKRKKGHHRGASGGSGWRVEPRNNYMT
;
A
#
# COMPACT_ATOMS: atom_id res chain seq x y z
N MET A 1 5.94 27.03 59.22
CA MET A 1 5.89 25.98 58.18
C MET A 1 5.12 26.54 56.99
N PRO A 2 5.70 26.64 55.78
CA PRO A 2 4.99 27.21 54.63
C PRO A 2 3.89 26.25 54.17
N GLN A 3 2.66 26.77 54.07
CA GLN A 3 1.47 26.02 53.68
C GLN A 3 1.55 25.71 52.18
N LYS A 4 1.74 24.43 51.82
CA LYS A 4 1.70 23.99 50.42
C LYS A 4 0.25 24.13 49.92
N ALA A 5 0.05 24.96 48.89
CA ALA A 5 -1.21 25.01 48.17
C ALA A 5 -1.34 23.75 47.31
N TYR A 6 -2.34 22.92 47.61
CA TYR A 6 -2.69 21.75 46.82
C TYR A 6 -3.83 22.13 45.88
N LEU A 7 -3.58 22.10 44.57
CA LEU A 7 -4.61 22.24 43.55
C LEU A 7 -5.15 20.84 43.23
N HIS A 8 -6.33 20.50 43.74
CA HIS A 8 -7.07 19.33 43.29
C HIS A 8 -7.81 19.69 42.01
N VAL A 9 -7.48 19.01 40.90
CA VAL A 9 -8.20 19.17 39.64
C VAL A 9 -9.00 17.90 39.41
N ASP A 10 -10.32 18.02 39.53
CA ASP A 10 -11.24 16.93 39.19
C ASP A 10 -11.28 16.79 37.67
N PHE A 11 -10.66 15.71 37.16
CA PHE A 11 -10.77 15.35 35.76
C PHE A 11 -11.82 14.24 35.60
N VAL A 12 -12.87 14.53 34.85
CA VAL A 12 -13.85 13.52 34.43
C VAL A 12 -13.19 12.64 33.37
N GLN A 13 -12.71 11.47 33.77
CA GLN A 13 -12.16 10.49 32.85
C GLN A 13 -13.30 9.81 32.07
N PRO A 14 -13.36 9.95 30.74
CA PRO A 14 -14.37 9.25 29.96
C PRO A 14 -14.13 7.73 30.07
N GLU A 15 -15.22 6.95 30.15
CA GLU A 15 -15.18 5.48 30.23
C GLU A 15 -14.42 4.85 29.06
N GLU A 16 -14.46 5.51 27.89
CA GLU A 16 -13.77 5.06 26.69
C GLU A 16 -12.65 6.03 26.27
N LEU A 17 -11.48 5.47 25.96
CA LEU A 17 -10.34 6.23 25.44
C LEU A 17 -10.58 6.60 23.97
N VAL A 18 -11.14 7.78 23.72
CA VAL A 18 -11.42 8.25 22.36
C VAL A 18 -10.19 8.96 21.78
N PHE A 19 -9.46 8.29 20.90
CA PHE A 19 -8.35 8.92 20.18
C PHE A 19 -8.83 10.08 19.31
N ASN A 20 -8.08 11.19 19.31
CA ASN A 20 -8.28 12.26 18.33
C ASN A 20 -7.92 11.75 16.92
N ARG A 21 -8.96 11.34 16.17
CA ARG A 21 -8.82 10.71 14.85
C ARG A 21 -8.14 11.61 13.82
N ALA A 22 -8.33 12.93 13.91
CA ALA A 22 -7.66 13.86 13.02
C ALA A 22 -6.15 13.82 13.25
N ARG A 23 -5.70 13.94 14.52
CA ARG A 23 -4.29 13.84 14.89
C ARG A 23 -3.68 12.48 14.54
N MET A 24 -4.39 11.39 14.80
CA MET A 24 -3.98 10.04 14.38
C MET A 24 -3.77 9.98 12.86
N ARG A 25 -4.73 10.48 12.08
CA ARG A 25 -4.63 10.48 10.61
C ARG A 25 -3.37 11.22 10.13
N TRP A 26 -3.01 12.35 10.74
CA TRP A 26 -1.77 13.06 10.42
C TRP A 26 -0.52 12.20 10.63
N ALA A 27 -0.47 11.40 11.69
CA ALA A 27 0.61 10.43 11.91
C ALA A 27 0.65 9.38 10.79
N PHE A 28 -0.51 8.81 10.42
CA PHE A 28 -0.60 7.85 9.30
C PHE A 28 -0.21 8.45 7.95
N VAL A 29 -0.49 9.73 7.70
CA VAL A 29 -0.03 10.43 6.50
C VAL A 29 1.49 10.49 6.45
N LYS A 30 2.15 10.86 7.56
CA LYS A 30 3.62 10.87 7.65
C LYS A 30 4.21 9.48 7.43
N ILE A 31 3.64 8.46 8.06
CA ILE A 31 4.03 7.06 7.86
C ILE A 31 3.89 6.66 6.38
N GLY A 32 2.78 7.05 5.74
CA GLY A 32 2.55 6.76 4.33
C GLY A 32 3.53 7.45 3.39
N GLN A 33 3.94 8.68 3.70
CA GLN A 33 4.98 9.38 2.94
C GLN A 33 6.33 8.66 3.02
N VAL A 34 6.73 8.22 4.22
CA VAL A 34 7.98 7.47 4.45
C VAL A 34 7.98 6.16 3.67
N HIS A 35 6.96 5.33 3.87
CA HIS A 35 6.89 4.04 3.18
C HIS A 35 6.68 4.18 1.67
N MET A 36 6.01 5.23 1.19
CA MET A 36 5.95 5.51 -0.25
C MET A 36 7.36 5.77 -0.79
N ARG A 37 8.17 6.59 -0.11
CA ARG A 37 9.56 6.86 -0.51
C ARG A 37 10.38 5.57 -0.54
N ASP A 38 10.24 4.73 0.48
CA ASP A 38 11.00 3.48 0.56
C ASP A 38 10.55 2.48 -0.52
N ALA A 39 9.25 2.36 -0.78
CA ALA A 39 8.72 1.55 -1.87
C ALA A 39 9.20 2.03 -3.24
N ARG A 40 9.32 3.35 -3.46
CA ARG A 40 9.92 3.91 -4.67
C ARG A 40 11.38 3.53 -4.81
N ARG A 41 12.15 3.58 -3.71
CA ARG A 41 13.57 3.21 -3.70
C ARG A 41 13.77 1.75 -4.12
N LEU A 42 12.89 0.84 -3.72
CA LEU A 42 12.96 -0.59 -4.09
C LEU A 42 12.89 -0.84 -5.61
N VAL A 43 12.19 0.02 -6.36
CA VAL A 43 12.03 -0.10 -7.83
C VAL A 43 12.95 0.86 -8.61
N MET A 44 13.86 1.55 -7.92
CA MET A 44 14.84 2.46 -8.51
C MET A 44 16.23 1.83 -8.73
N LYS A 45 16.42 0.55 -8.38
CA LYS A 45 17.66 -0.19 -8.65
C LYS A 45 17.88 -0.34 -10.16
N ARG A 46 19.02 0.15 -10.67
CA ARG A 46 19.43 -0.03 -12.08
C ARG A 46 20.01 -1.42 -12.30
N GLY A 47 19.89 -1.95 -13.52
CA GLY A 47 20.42 -3.25 -13.92
C GLY A 47 19.34 -4.29 -14.27
N ARG A 48 19.75 -5.54 -14.46
CA ARG A 48 18.84 -6.66 -14.72
C ARG A 48 18.28 -7.19 -13.39
N SER A 49 16.96 -7.25 -13.26
CA SER A 49 16.29 -7.84 -12.09
C SER A 49 16.22 -9.36 -12.21
N LYS A 50 16.70 -10.07 -11.19
CA LYS A 50 16.58 -11.54 -11.10
C LYS A 50 15.15 -11.97 -10.79
N PRO A 51 14.76 -13.22 -11.10
CA PRO A 51 13.52 -13.78 -10.58
C PRO A 51 13.41 -13.60 -9.06
N GLY A 52 12.20 -13.33 -8.56
CA GLY A 52 11.98 -12.99 -7.15
C GLY A 52 12.41 -11.58 -6.73
N GLU A 53 13.26 -10.84 -7.47
CA GLU A 53 13.62 -9.45 -7.11
C GLU A 53 12.52 -8.44 -7.47
N ASN A 54 12.62 -7.22 -6.94
CA ASN A 54 11.80 -6.10 -7.40
C ASN A 54 12.13 -5.74 -8.86
N PRO A 55 11.16 -5.21 -9.63
CA PRO A 55 11.41 -4.73 -10.98
C PRO A 55 12.53 -3.68 -10.99
N SER A 56 13.44 -3.80 -11.95
CA SER A 56 14.52 -2.84 -12.11
C SER A 56 14.06 -1.54 -12.76
N TYR A 57 14.82 -0.49 -12.50
CA TYR A 57 14.58 0.84 -13.03
C TYR A 57 14.83 0.89 -14.53
N ARG A 58 13.81 1.28 -15.30
CA ARG A 58 13.92 1.61 -16.73
C ARG A 58 13.66 3.09 -16.98
N THR A 59 12.38 3.49 -16.95
CA THR A 59 11.92 4.85 -17.24
C THR A 59 11.57 5.65 -15.98
N GLY A 60 11.48 4.98 -14.83
CA GLY A 60 11.00 5.56 -13.57
C GLY A 60 9.48 5.73 -13.49
N GLN A 61 8.72 5.38 -14.53
CA GLN A 61 7.25 5.42 -14.52
C GLN A 61 6.67 4.63 -13.35
N LEU A 62 7.19 3.41 -13.11
CA LEU A 62 6.77 2.57 -11.99
C LEU A 62 6.99 3.24 -10.62
N ALA A 63 8.16 3.82 -10.39
CA ALA A 63 8.43 4.51 -9.13
C ALA A 63 7.46 5.69 -8.94
N ARG A 64 7.23 6.49 -9.99
CA ARG A 64 6.35 7.65 -9.95
C ARG A 64 4.87 7.28 -9.75
N SER A 65 4.47 6.07 -10.12
CA SER A 65 3.08 5.62 -9.99
C SER A 65 2.71 5.09 -8.61
N ILE A 66 3.71 4.80 -7.77
CA ILE A 66 3.49 4.44 -6.38
C ILE A 66 3.03 5.68 -5.62
N GLY A 67 1.82 5.62 -5.06
CA GLY A 67 1.29 6.63 -4.15
C GLY A 67 0.79 5.99 -2.86
N TYR A 68 0.52 6.82 -1.86
CA TYR A 68 -0.09 6.38 -0.61
C TYR A 68 -1.51 6.93 -0.49
N TYR A 69 -2.38 6.20 0.20
CA TYR A 69 -3.73 6.66 0.54
C TYR A 69 -4.04 6.32 1.99
N VAL A 70 -4.49 7.32 2.74
CA VAL A 70 -4.96 7.16 4.12
C VAL A 70 -6.49 7.34 4.13
N PRO A 71 -7.27 6.25 4.24
CA PRO A 71 -8.72 6.31 4.27
C PRO A 71 -9.21 7.18 5.43
N ARG A 72 -10.27 7.97 5.19
CA ARG A 72 -10.97 8.66 6.28
C ARG A 72 -11.73 7.64 7.13
N ALA A 73 -11.83 7.92 8.43
CA ALA A 73 -12.67 7.14 9.34
C ALA A 73 -14.14 7.24 8.90
N SER A 74 -14.85 6.11 8.93
CA SER A 74 -16.28 6.03 8.66
C SER A 74 -16.90 4.93 9.53
N LYS A 75 -18.23 4.78 9.52
CA LYS A 75 -18.93 3.70 10.25
C LYS A 75 -18.36 2.30 9.95
N LYS A 76 -17.81 2.09 8.75
CA LYS A 76 -17.28 0.79 8.30
C LYS A 76 -15.74 0.71 8.30
N ARG A 77 -15.03 1.80 8.60
CA ARG A 77 -13.57 1.86 8.48
C ARG A 77 -12.95 2.68 9.62
N PRO A 78 -12.00 2.12 10.38
CA PRO A 78 -11.37 2.85 11.48
C PRO A 78 -10.50 4.03 11.00
N GLY A 79 -10.02 4.01 9.74
CA GLY A 79 -9.20 5.10 9.18
C GLY A 79 -7.75 5.13 9.67
N LEU A 80 -7.30 4.04 10.30
CA LEU A 80 -5.96 3.88 10.89
C LEU A 80 -5.09 2.93 10.04
N MET A 81 -5.04 3.18 8.73
CA MET A 81 -4.21 2.37 7.82
C MET A 81 -3.65 3.22 6.70
N VAL A 82 -2.54 2.78 6.13
CA VAL A 82 -1.99 3.33 4.89
C VAL A 82 -2.06 2.26 3.81
N LYS A 83 -2.58 2.64 2.64
CA LYS A 83 -2.51 1.83 1.43
C LYS A 83 -1.44 2.40 0.52
N ILE A 84 -0.48 1.57 0.10
CA ILE A 84 0.60 1.99 -0.79
C ILE A 84 0.60 1.04 -1.97
N ALA A 85 0.40 1.59 -3.16
CA ALA A 85 0.36 0.81 -4.39
C ALA A 85 0.70 1.64 -5.63
N PRO A 86 1.21 1.00 -6.68
CA PRO A 86 1.20 1.56 -8.03
C PRO A 86 -0.23 1.87 -8.49
N ASN A 87 -0.44 3.03 -9.11
CA ASN A 87 -1.76 3.51 -9.55
C ASN A 87 -2.81 3.48 -8.42
N GLN A 88 -2.40 3.76 -7.17
CA GLN A 88 -3.29 3.73 -6.03
C GLN A 88 -4.51 4.65 -6.24
N LYS A 89 -5.72 4.09 -6.19
CA LYS A 89 -6.94 4.87 -6.31
C LYS A 89 -7.02 5.89 -5.17
N ASN A 90 -7.24 7.16 -5.52
CA ASN A 90 -7.24 8.31 -4.61
C ASN A 90 -5.90 8.48 -3.86
N GLY A 91 -4.80 7.91 -4.39
CA GLY A 91 -3.48 8.03 -3.82
C GLY A 91 -2.93 9.44 -3.96
N GLU A 92 -2.27 9.93 -2.92
CA GLU A 92 -1.49 11.15 -2.96
C GLU A 92 -0.11 10.86 -3.56
N GLY A 93 0.40 11.81 -4.36
CA GLY A 93 1.75 11.79 -4.91
C GLY A 93 1.99 10.79 -6.04
N ASN A 94 0.99 10.01 -6.49
CA ASN A 94 1.15 9.13 -7.63
C ASN A 94 0.99 9.86 -8.97
N ARG A 95 1.67 9.34 -9.99
CA ARG A 95 1.43 9.67 -11.40
C ARG A 95 0.98 8.40 -12.10
N HIS A 96 -0.29 8.38 -12.49
CA HIS A 96 -0.88 7.17 -13.06
C HIS A 96 -0.16 6.77 -14.35
N ILE A 97 0.17 5.48 -14.45
CA ILE A 97 0.64 4.89 -15.70
C ILE A 97 -0.58 4.46 -16.48
N ASN A 98 -0.67 4.93 -17.72
CA ASN A 98 -1.63 4.44 -18.70
C ASN A 98 -1.13 3.10 -19.26
N GLY A 99 -1.96 2.06 -19.17
CA GLY A 99 -1.63 0.71 -19.60
C GLY A 99 -1.67 -0.32 -18.46
N ALA A 100 -1.48 -1.59 -18.81
CA ALA A 100 -1.53 -2.68 -17.84
C ALA A 100 -0.28 -2.69 -16.95
N PHE A 101 -0.50 -2.61 -15.63
CA PHE A 101 0.56 -2.76 -14.63
C PHE A 101 1.04 -4.22 -14.59
N TYR A 102 2.37 -4.44 -14.50
CA TYR A 102 3.05 -5.75 -14.60
C TYR A 102 2.36 -6.95 -13.90
N PRO A 103 1.76 -6.83 -12.70
CA PRO A 103 0.98 -7.91 -12.08
C PRO A 103 -0.25 -8.37 -12.87
N ALA A 104 -0.87 -7.49 -13.66
CA ALA A 104 -2.00 -7.87 -14.51
C ALA A 104 -1.57 -8.90 -15.57
N PHE A 105 -0.36 -8.79 -16.11
CA PHE A 105 0.17 -9.80 -17.02
C PHE A 105 0.48 -11.11 -16.30
N LEU A 106 0.98 -11.07 -15.05
CA LEU A 106 1.23 -12.28 -14.25
C LEU A 106 -0.06 -13.07 -13.94
N PHE A 107 -1.21 -12.41 -13.77
CA PHE A 107 -2.48 -13.10 -13.52
C PHE A 107 -3.04 -13.86 -14.74
N TYR A 108 -2.76 -13.39 -15.96
CA TYR A 108 -3.33 -13.92 -17.20
C TYR A 108 -2.24 -14.57 -18.08
N GLY A 109 -2.19 -15.92 -18.12
CA GLY A 109 -1.38 -16.66 -19.09
C GLY A 109 0.06 -16.99 -18.69
N VAL A 110 0.48 -16.60 -17.48
CA VAL A 110 1.84 -16.84 -16.98
C VAL A 110 1.96 -18.14 -16.19
N ARG A 111 0.87 -18.87 -15.93
CA ARG A 111 0.91 -20.24 -15.41
C ARG A 111 0.93 -21.27 -16.54
N ARG A 112 1.71 -22.36 -16.40
CA ARG A 112 1.75 -23.41 -17.44
C ARG A 112 0.39 -24.11 -17.50
N GLY A 113 -0.16 -24.28 -18.70
CA GLY A 113 -1.48 -24.92 -18.88
C GLY A 113 -2.69 -24.06 -18.48
N ALA A 114 -2.49 -22.77 -18.17
CA ALA A 114 -3.61 -21.89 -17.85
C ALA A 114 -4.52 -21.67 -19.08
N LYS A 115 -5.77 -22.14 -18.99
CA LYS A 115 -6.81 -21.91 -19.99
C LYS A 115 -7.68 -20.73 -19.58
N ARG A 116 -8.03 -19.86 -20.54
CA ARG A 116 -8.93 -18.71 -20.33
C ARG A 116 -10.35 -19.23 -20.04
N LYS A 117 -10.89 -18.95 -18.85
CA LYS A 117 -12.30 -19.25 -18.53
C LYS A 117 -13.24 -18.25 -19.22
N LYS A 118 -14.40 -18.74 -19.69
CA LYS A 118 -15.42 -17.97 -20.44
C LYS A 118 -15.92 -16.72 -19.70
N GLY A 119 -15.91 -16.73 -18.36
CA GLY A 119 -16.39 -15.62 -17.51
C GLY A 119 -15.39 -14.50 -17.23
N HIS A 120 -14.18 -14.51 -17.80
CA HIS A 120 -13.17 -13.44 -17.64
C HIS A 120 -12.81 -13.06 -16.17
N HIS A 121 -13.14 -13.91 -15.20
CA HIS A 121 -12.90 -13.62 -13.79
C HIS A 121 -11.40 -13.49 -13.50
N ARG A 122 -11.03 -12.36 -12.85
CA ARG A 122 -9.68 -12.12 -12.30
C ARG A 122 -9.36 -13.23 -11.30
N GLY A 123 -8.35 -14.07 -11.59
CA GLY A 123 -7.78 -15.01 -10.61
C GLY A 123 -7.73 -16.49 -11.01
N ALA A 124 -8.42 -16.93 -12.06
CA ALA A 124 -8.52 -18.36 -12.37
C ALA A 124 -7.61 -18.81 -13.53
N SER A 125 -6.31 -18.54 -13.47
CA SER A 125 -5.37 -19.26 -14.34
C SER A 125 -5.13 -20.65 -13.73
N GLY A 126 -6.02 -21.60 -14.07
CA GLY A 126 -6.02 -22.98 -13.56
C GLY A 126 -4.85 -23.86 -14.03
N GLY A 127 -3.70 -23.26 -14.32
CA GLY A 127 -2.47 -23.94 -14.72
C GLY A 127 -1.58 -24.30 -13.52
N SER A 128 -0.70 -25.27 -13.71
CA SER A 128 0.28 -25.73 -12.71
C SER A 128 1.63 -25.02 -12.89
N GLY A 129 2.17 -24.40 -11.84
CA GLY A 129 3.50 -23.77 -11.87
C GLY A 129 3.61 -22.49 -12.72
N TRP A 130 4.67 -21.71 -12.48
CA TRP A 130 4.92 -20.42 -13.14
C TRP A 130 5.77 -20.59 -14.42
N ARG A 131 5.36 -19.95 -15.52
CA ARG A 131 6.17 -19.76 -16.75
C ARG A 131 7.18 -18.63 -16.59
N VAL A 132 6.79 -17.59 -15.87
CA VAL A 132 7.66 -16.50 -15.41
C VAL A 132 7.43 -16.39 -13.92
N GLU A 133 8.50 -16.55 -13.14
CA GLU A 133 8.41 -16.50 -11.69
C GLU A 133 7.89 -15.14 -11.22
N PRO A 134 6.99 -15.12 -10.21
CA PRO A 134 6.49 -13.88 -9.65
C PRO A 134 7.65 -13.10 -9.01
N ARG A 135 7.52 -11.78 -9.05
CA ARG A 135 8.45 -10.87 -8.36
C ARG A 135 8.04 -10.76 -6.90
N ASN A 136 8.94 -10.28 -6.02
CA ASN A 136 8.64 -10.09 -4.60
C ASN A 136 7.38 -9.25 -4.35
N ASN A 137 7.10 -8.29 -5.23
CA ASN A 137 5.94 -7.41 -5.11
C ASN A 137 4.64 -7.97 -5.70
N TYR A 138 4.63 -9.23 -6.14
CA TYR A 138 3.42 -9.88 -6.65
C TYR A 138 2.60 -10.45 -5.48
N MET A 139 1.38 -9.97 -5.32
CA MET A 139 0.42 -10.47 -4.32
C MET A 139 -0.56 -11.43 -5.01
N THR A 140 -0.73 -12.62 -4.43
CA THR A 140 -1.71 -13.65 -4.85
C THR A 140 -3.11 -13.36 -4.38
#